data_AF-A0ABC8C9H5-F1
#
_entry.id   AF-A0ABC8C9H5-F1
#
_cell.length_a   1.000
_cell.length_b   1.000
_cell.length_c   1.000
_cell.angle_alpha   90.00
_cell.angle_beta   90.00
_cell.angle_gamma   90.00
#
_symmetry.space_group_name_H-M   'P 1'
#
loop_
_entity.id
_entity.type
_entity.pdbx_description
1 polymer ?
#
loop_
_entity_poly.entity_id
_entity_poly.type
_entity_poly.pdbx_seq_one_letter_code
_entity_poly.pdbx_strand_id
1 'polypeptide(L)'
;MSQQRFFKVYFARAGLFATCGVMAALLCSPAQAASKSPSEDTTLLDTLHDKGPVGPTQAGISQIDRKSGVIQHWGWQCNFNSATSKPFLCGVQQNFQINDTQHHVTSIIGSMQIARAVPPNSTARLSDAPYKIIVRVPLGLSLSKHSFLAVDNAPPVPLEWQYCDTKGCLALATFTLELMDALRRGKVGHLMLSKRDAGVLTINFPLEGLAPALDTADGWAGKDGGVSP
;
A
#
# COMPACT_ATOMS: atom_id res chain seq x y z
N MET A 1 -17.70 -57.93 -5.36
CA MET A 1 -18.71 -57.64 -6.42
C MET A 1 -19.07 -56.16 -6.35
N SER A 2 -19.02 -55.49 -7.50
CA SER A 2 -19.69 -54.20 -7.86
C SER A 2 -19.25 -52.91 -7.16
N GLN A 3 -19.08 -51.75 -7.80
CA GLN A 3 -18.68 -51.33 -9.15
C GLN A 3 -18.42 -49.81 -9.06
N GLN A 4 -17.43 -49.31 -9.80
CA GLN A 4 -17.13 -47.88 -9.96
C GLN A 4 -18.19 -47.19 -10.84
N ARG A 5 -18.38 -45.87 -10.66
CA ARG A 5 -18.93 -45.00 -11.72
C ARG A 5 -18.12 -43.71 -11.83
N PHE A 6 -17.37 -43.62 -12.94
CA PHE A 6 -16.79 -42.40 -13.49
C PHE A 6 -17.85 -41.64 -14.29
N PHE A 7 -17.93 -40.32 -14.14
CA PHE A 7 -18.63 -39.44 -15.08
C PHE A 7 -17.63 -38.80 -16.04
N LYS A 8 -17.82 -39.07 -17.33
CA LYS A 8 -17.03 -38.54 -18.45
C LYS A 8 -17.96 -37.60 -19.24
N VAL A 9 -17.62 -36.31 -19.28
CA VAL A 9 -18.39 -35.30 -20.04
C VAL A 9 -17.78 -35.19 -21.44
N TYR A 10 -18.62 -35.35 -22.46
CA TYR A 10 -18.29 -35.20 -23.88
C TYR A 10 -18.43 -33.73 -24.31
N PHE A 11 -17.44 -33.20 -25.03
CA PHE A 11 -17.59 -32.01 -25.85
C PHE A 11 -17.59 -32.41 -27.32
N ALA A 12 -18.66 -32.06 -28.03
CA ALA A 12 -18.74 -32.08 -29.48
C ALA A 12 -18.60 -30.64 -29.99
N ARG A 13 -17.77 -30.42 -31.01
CA ARG A 13 -17.94 -29.28 -31.92
C ARG A 13 -17.38 -29.59 -33.29
N ALA A 14 -18.17 -29.21 -34.28
CA ALA A 14 -18.11 -29.60 -35.68
C ALA A 14 -17.31 -28.62 -36.55
N GLY A 15 -16.85 -29.12 -37.70
CA GLY A 15 -17.16 -28.51 -39.01
C GLY A 15 -16.14 -27.54 -39.64
N LEU A 16 -15.61 -27.97 -40.80
CA LEU A 16 -14.74 -27.29 -41.79
C LEU A 16 -15.41 -26.14 -42.59
N PHE A 17 -14.58 -25.28 -43.22
CA PHE A 17 -14.46 -24.94 -44.68
C PHE A 17 -13.64 -23.61 -44.81
N ALA A 18 -12.44 -23.57 -45.45
CA ALA A 18 -12.12 -23.30 -46.88
C ALA A 18 -12.46 -21.84 -47.32
N THR A 19 -11.71 -20.99 -48.05
CA THR A 19 -10.61 -21.06 -49.05
C THR A 19 -9.94 -19.66 -49.28
N CYS A 20 -8.74 -19.67 -49.91
CA CYS A 20 -8.09 -18.72 -50.85
C CYS A 20 -8.23 -17.17 -50.78
N GLY A 21 -7.06 -16.50 -50.73
CA GLY A 21 -6.55 -15.77 -51.92
C GLY A 21 -6.36 -14.23 -51.86
N VAL A 22 -5.17 -13.81 -52.30
CA VAL A 22 -4.74 -12.50 -52.87
C VAL A 22 -3.96 -11.53 -51.96
N MET A 23 -2.71 -11.28 -52.38
CA MET A 23 -1.77 -10.24 -51.92
C MET A 23 -2.23 -8.82 -52.32
N ALA A 24 -1.99 -7.85 -51.44
CA ALA A 24 -1.62 -6.49 -51.84
C ALA A 24 -0.74 -5.86 -50.73
N ALA A 25 0.46 -5.45 -51.11
CA ALA A 25 1.38 -4.71 -50.27
C ALA A 25 1.28 -3.21 -50.57
N LEU A 26 1.68 -2.43 -49.56
CA LEU A 26 2.23 -1.06 -49.59
C LEU A 26 1.31 0.15 -49.31
N LEU A 27 1.69 0.81 -48.19
CA LEU A 27 1.72 2.25 -47.87
C LEU A 27 0.45 2.90 -47.30
N CYS A 28 0.39 2.99 -45.96
CA CYS A 28 0.38 4.26 -45.21
C CYS A 28 0.45 4.01 -43.69
N SER A 29 1.16 4.90 -43.00
CA SER A 29 1.60 4.85 -41.61
C SER A 29 0.54 4.47 -40.57
N PRO A 30 0.86 3.66 -39.54
CA PRO A 30 0.13 3.76 -38.29
C PRO A 30 0.56 5.07 -37.61
N ALA A 31 -0.36 6.04 -37.57
CA ALA A 31 -0.30 7.09 -36.58
C ALA A 31 -0.13 6.41 -35.21
N GLN A 32 1.00 6.65 -34.56
CA GLN A 32 1.19 6.28 -33.16
C GLN A 32 0.17 7.09 -32.36
N ALA A 33 -0.99 6.48 -32.11
CA ALA A 33 -1.83 6.88 -31.01
C ALA A 33 -1.00 6.66 -29.75
N ALA A 34 -0.38 7.73 -29.26
CA ALA A 34 0.18 7.78 -27.93
C ALA A 34 -0.96 7.50 -26.95
N SER A 35 -1.14 6.23 -26.60
CA SER A 35 -1.92 5.81 -25.44
C SER A 35 -1.21 6.41 -24.23
N LYS A 36 -1.66 7.59 -23.81
CA LYS A 36 -1.37 8.08 -22.46
C LYS A 36 -1.99 7.07 -21.50
N SER A 37 -1.18 6.14 -21.00
CA SER A 37 -1.54 5.38 -19.81
C SER A 37 -1.86 6.39 -18.70
N PRO A 38 -2.92 6.18 -17.90
CA PRO A 38 -3.18 7.00 -16.73
C PRO A 38 -1.98 6.90 -15.78
N SER A 39 -1.27 8.01 -15.63
CA SER A 39 -0.28 8.22 -14.58
C SER A 39 -1.03 8.43 -13.27
N GLU A 40 -1.65 7.39 -12.73
CA GLU A 40 -2.19 7.42 -11.38
C GLU A 40 -1.06 7.20 -10.36
N ASP A 41 -0.79 8.26 -9.59
CA ASP A 41 -0.62 8.22 -8.13
C ASP A 41 0.44 7.28 -7.52
N THR A 42 1.49 6.92 -8.25
CA THR A 42 2.63 6.15 -7.71
C THR A 42 3.63 7.03 -6.94
N THR A 43 3.74 8.31 -7.30
CA THR A 43 4.62 9.29 -6.61
C THR A 43 4.25 9.49 -5.14
N LEU A 44 2.96 9.35 -4.80
CA LEU A 44 2.47 9.47 -3.43
C LEU A 44 2.88 8.28 -2.57
N LEU A 45 2.82 7.08 -3.14
CA LEU A 45 3.27 5.84 -2.51
C LEU A 45 4.79 5.84 -2.30
N ASP A 46 5.56 6.35 -3.26
CA ASP A 46 7.01 6.47 -3.14
C ASP A 46 7.42 7.48 -2.06
N THR A 47 6.69 8.58 -1.94
CA THR A 47 6.91 9.59 -0.87
C THR A 47 6.59 9.04 0.51
N LEU A 48 5.63 8.10 0.60
CA LEU A 48 5.30 7.42 1.86
C LEU A 48 6.42 6.46 2.29
N HIS A 49 7.18 5.90 1.36
CA HIS A 49 7.95 4.68 1.62
C HIS A 49 9.38 4.87 2.15
N ASP A 50 9.93 6.09 2.20
CA ASP A 50 11.37 6.26 2.48
C ASP A 50 11.69 6.79 3.89
N LYS A 51 12.65 6.12 4.53
CA LYS A 51 13.32 6.56 5.77
C LYS A 51 14.65 7.31 5.50
N GLY A 52 15.07 7.48 4.24
CA GLY A 52 16.31 8.17 3.85
C GLY A 52 16.10 9.53 3.16
N PRO A 53 17.16 10.35 3.01
CA PRO A 53 17.10 11.61 2.29
C PRO A 53 16.75 11.34 0.82
N VAL A 54 15.80 12.11 0.28
CA VAL A 54 15.45 12.12 -1.14
C VAL A 54 16.70 12.09 -2.02
N GLY A 55 16.87 11.01 -2.78
CA GLY A 55 17.86 10.91 -3.86
C GLY A 55 17.61 11.97 -4.94
N PRO A 56 18.61 12.28 -5.78
CA PRO A 56 18.64 13.55 -6.47
C PRO A 56 17.64 13.61 -7.63
N THR A 57 16.87 14.70 -7.64
CA THR A 57 16.25 15.37 -8.81
C THR A 57 14.94 14.79 -9.37
N GLN A 58 13.86 14.86 -8.60
CA GLN A 58 12.56 15.24 -9.19
C GLN A 58 12.56 16.77 -9.31
N ALA A 59 12.61 17.29 -10.54
CA ALA A 59 12.62 18.72 -10.81
C ALA A 59 11.41 19.41 -10.15
N GLY A 60 11.67 20.29 -9.18
CA GLY A 60 10.67 21.21 -8.63
C GLY A 60 10.46 21.22 -7.11
N ILE A 61 11.06 20.31 -6.34
CA ILE A 61 10.97 20.33 -4.86
C ILE A 61 12.35 20.63 -4.28
N SER A 62 12.74 21.90 -4.21
CA SER A 62 14.08 22.25 -3.72
C SER A 62 14.22 22.18 -2.20
N GLN A 63 13.14 22.20 -1.41
CA GLN A 63 13.19 22.09 0.05
C GLN A 63 11.90 21.45 0.60
N ILE A 64 12.05 20.40 1.42
CA ILE A 64 10.97 19.73 2.16
C ILE A 64 11.28 19.89 3.64
N ASP A 65 10.40 20.57 4.37
CA ASP A 65 10.47 20.59 5.84
C ASP A 65 9.74 19.39 6.41
N ARG A 66 10.32 18.77 7.44
CA ARG A 66 9.74 17.60 8.10
C ARG A 66 9.60 17.83 9.60
N LYS A 67 8.40 17.57 10.12
CA LYS A 67 8.16 17.41 11.56
C LYS A 67 7.88 15.94 11.82
N SER A 68 8.48 15.36 12.85
CA SER A 68 8.34 13.93 13.15
C SER A 68 8.60 13.63 14.62
N GLY A 69 8.12 12.49 15.09
CA GLY A 69 8.39 11.97 16.41
C GLY A 69 7.97 10.52 16.54
N VAL A 70 8.08 9.96 17.74
CA VAL A 70 7.66 8.60 18.05
C VAL A 70 6.82 8.62 19.31
N ILE A 71 5.68 7.91 19.26
CA ILE A 71 4.84 7.64 20.41
C ILE A 71 4.71 6.13 20.53
N GLN A 72 5.37 5.57 21.55
CA GLN A 72 5.47 4.12 21.73
C GLN A 72 6.00 3.44 20.46
N HIS A 73 5.19 2.57 19.85
CA HIS A 73 5.56 1.78 18.68
C HIS A 73 5.35 2.51 17.35
N TRP A 74 4.74 3.70 17.38
CA TRP A 74 4.30 4.43 16.21
C TRP A 74 5.13 5.69 15.99
N GLY A 75 5.87 5.73 14.89
CA GLY A 75 6.48 6.96 14.40
C GLY A 75 5.43 7.79 13.67
N TRP A 76 5.36 9.10 13.92
CA TRP A 76 4.55 10.03 13.14
C TRP A 76 5.46 10.97 12.35
N GLN A 77 5.02 11.37 11.17
CA GLN A 77 5.71 12.36 10.36
C GLN A 77 4.73 13.21 9.55
N CYS A 78 5.14 14.46 9.30
CA CYS A 78 4.50 15.36 8.37
C CYS A 78 5.56 16.07 7.52
N ASN A 79 5.38 16.03 6.20
CA ASN A 79 6.20 16.74 5.23
C ASN A 79 5.47 17.97 4.71
N PHE A 80 6.22 19.06 4.59
CA PHE A 80 5.74 20.37 4.20
C PHE A 80 6.52 20.85 2.98
N ASN A 81 5.84 21.56 2.10
CA ASN A 81 6.48 22.31 1.03
C ASN A 81 7.11 23.56 1.66
N SER A 82 8.45 23.63 1.74
CA SER A 82 9.15 24.71 2.46
C SER A 82 8.84 26.10 1.92
N ALA A 83 8.55 26.24 0.62
CA ALA A 83 8.23 27.54 0.03
C ALA A 83 6.86 28.08 0.47
N THR A 84 5.92 27.19 0.79
CA THR A 84 4.54 27.57 1.14
C THR A 84 4.18 27.25 2.58
N SER A 85 5.04 26.53 3.29
CA SER A 85 4.77 25.97 4.62
C SER A 85 3.49 25.12 4.68
N LYS A 86 3.03 24.59 3.54
CA LYS A 86 1.82 23.75 3.47
C LYS A 86 2.16 22.28 3.64
N PRO A 87 1.44 21.54 4.50
CA PRO A 87 1.63 20.10 4.62
C PRO A 87 1.08 19.39 3.37
N PHE A 88 1.81 18.41 2.86
CA PHE A 88 1.38 17.59 1.73
C PHE A 88 1.38 16.09 2.01
N LEU A 89 1.99 15.67 3.12
CA LEU A 89 1.99 14.29 3.59
C LEU A 89 1.98 14.30 5.11
N CYS A 90 1.06 13.58 5.74
CA CYS A 90 1.07 13.36 7.18
C CYS A 90 0.60 11.94 7.47
N GLY A 91 1.28 11.26 8.38
CA GLY A 91 0.88 9.90 8.73
C GLY A 91 1.73 9.30 9.83
N VAL A 92 1.40 8.06 10.13
CA VAL A 92 2.05 7.24 11.14
C VAL A 92 2.55 5.95 10.52
N GLN A 93 3.62 5.40 11.08
CA GLN A 93 4.23 4.16 10.65
C GLN A 93 4.68 3.32 11.84
N GLN A 94 4.47 2.02 11.73
CA GLN A 94 5.11 1.02 12.56
C GLN A 94 5.87 0.03 11.67
N ASN A 95 7.08 -0.33 12.08
CA ASN A 95 7.86 -1.40 11.43
C ASN A 95 7.63 -2.71 12.18
N PHE A 96 7.45 -3.79 11.44
CA PHE A 96 7.36 -5.14 12.00
C PHE A 96 8.75 -5.74 12.07
N GLN A 97 9.10 -6.33 13.20
CA GLN A 97 10.42 -6.89 13.44
C GLN A 97 10.30 -8.36 13.86
N ILE A 98 11.23 -9.18 13.38
CA ILE A 98 11.46 -10.52 13.91
C ILE A 98 12.78 -10.53 14.65
N ASN A 99 12.79 -11.16 15.81
CA ASN A 99 13.99 -11.39 16.59
C ASN A 99 14.44 -12.83 16.36
N ASP A 100 15.54 -13.01 15.66
CA ASP A 100 16.27 -14.26 15.62
C ASP A 100 17.05 -14.38 16.93
N THR A 101 16.50 -15.13 17.88
CA THR A 101 17.10 -15.32 19.20
C THR A 101 18.35 -16.20 19.15
N GLN A 102 18.51 -17.02 18.11
CA GLN A 102 19.67 -17.91 17.96
C GLN A 102 20.87 -17.13 17.43
N HIS A 103 20.65 -16.22 16.48
CA HIS A 103 21.71 -15.42 15.87
C HIS A 103 21.82 -14.01 16.48
N HIS A 104 20.96 -13.66 17.45
CA HIS A 104 20.87 -12.33 18.06
C HIS A 104 20.65 -11.20 17.04
N VAL A 105 19.87 -11.46 15.99
CA VAL A 105 19.59 -10.49 14.92
C VAL A 105 18.13 -10.07 14.96
N THR A 106 17.89 -8.76 15.01
CA THR A 106 16.56 -8.18 14.80
C THR A 106 16.44 -7.70 13.36
N SER A 107 15.49 -8.25 12.61
CA SER A 107 15.25 -7.91 11.20
C SER A 107 13.88 -7.28 11.01
N ILE A 108 13.81 -6.21 10.23
CA ILE A 108 12.53 -5.65 9.78
C ILE A 108 11.94 -6.58 8.73
N ILE A 109 10.73 -7.06 8.95
CA ILE A 109 10.00 -7.95 8.04
C ILE A 109 8.86 -7.24 7.31
N GLY A 110 8.58 -5.99 7.66
CA GLY A 110 7.54 -5.21 7.01
C GLY A 110 7.22 -3.92 7.75
N SER A 111 6.14 -3.28 7.34
CA SER A 111 5.64 -2.07 7.99
C SER A 111 4.15 -1.88 7.70
N MET A 112 3.48 -1.13 8.57
CA MET A 112 2.18 -0.53 8.28
C MET A 112 2.27 0.97 8.38
N GLN A 113 1.60 1.65 7.46
CA GLN A 113 1.50 3.09 7.40
C GLN A 113 0.04 3.51 7.29
N ILE A 114 -0.33 4.56 8.00
CA ILE A 114 -1.65 5.19 7.88
C ILE A 114 -1.39 6.67 7.63
N ALA A 115 -1.79 7.16 6.46
CA ALA A 115 -1.41 8.51 6.04
C ALA A 115 -2.46 9.19 5.19
N ARG A 116 -2.44 10.52 5.23
CA ARG A 116 -3.10 11.41 4.27
C ARG A 116 -2.03 12.03 3.40
N ALA A 117 -2.36 12.26 2.15
CA ALA A 117 -1.42 12.80 1.21
C ALA A 117 -2.13 13.55 0.07
N VAL A 118 -1.56 14.68 -0.34
CA VAL A 118 -1.96 15.45 -1.52
C VAL A 118 -0.71 15.80 -2.33
N PRO A 119 -0.82 16.11 -3.63
CA PRO A 119 0.34 16.59 -4.38
C PRO A 119 0.99 17.81 -3.69
N PRO A 120 2.34 17.93 -3.65
CA PRO A 120 3.04 19.00 -2.92
C PRO A 120 2.69 20.44 -3.33
N ASN A 121 2.16 20.62 -4.53
CA ASN A 121 1.75 21.91 -5.08
C ASN A 121 0.21 22.02 -5.24
N SER A 122 -0.54 21.11 -4.61
CA SER A 122 -1.99 21.12 -4.62
C SER A 122 -2.54 22.29 -3.80
N THR A 123 -3.70 22.81 -4.21
CA THR A 123 -4.50 23.73 -3.41
C THR A 123 -5.43 23.01 -2.42
N ALA A 124 -5.58 21.69 -2.57
CA ALA A 124 -6.37 20.88 -1.64
C ALA A 124 -5.74 20.84 -0.25
N ARG A 125 -6.58 20.90 0.78
CA ARG A 125 -6.13 20.81 2.17
C ARG A 125 -5.84 19.36 2.52
N LEU A 126 -4.69 19.11 3.16
CA LEU A 126 -4.29 17.76 3.54
C LEU A 126 -5.28 17.11 4.54
N SER A 127 -5.87 17.91 5.43
CA SER A 127 -6.87 17.45 6.41
C SER A 127 -8.11 16.81 5.77
N ASP A 128 -8.40 17.17 4.51
CA ASP A 128 -9.60 16.76 3.80
C ASP A 128 -9.33 15.53 2.92
N ALA A 129 -8.06 15.18 2.70
CA ALA A 129 -7.67 14.00 1.95
C ALA A 129 -7.97 12.72 2.74
N PRO A 130 -8.55 11.67 2.12
CA PRO A 130 -8.85 10.43 2.82
C PRO A 130 -7.56 9.75 3.32
N TYR A 131 -7.71 9.00 4.40
CA TYR A 131 -6.65 8.13 4.87
C TYR A 131 -6.40 6.99 3.87
N LYS A 132 -5.13 6.66 3.66
CA LYS A 132 -4.66 5.44 3.01
C LYS A 132 -3.97 4.57 4.05
N ILE A 133 -4.28 3.28 4.05
CA ILE A 133 -3.64 2.28 4.89
C ILE A 133 -2.78 1.40 4.00
N ILE A 134 -1.46 1.50 4.17
CA ILE A 134 -0.47 0.82 3.34
C ILE A 134 0.25 -0.19 4.21
N VAL A 135 0.35 -1.43 3.74
CA VAL A 135 1.11 -2.47 4.40
C VAL A 135 2.19 -2.98 3.46
N ARG A 136 3.43 -3.06 3.97
CA ARG A 136 4.51 -3.81 3.34
C ARG A 136 4.77 -5.05 4.16
N VAL A 137 4.83 -6.18 3.47
CA VAL A 137 4.99 -7.50 4.09
C VAL A 137 6.04 -8.32 3.33
N PRO A 138 6.55 -9.42 3.91
CA PRO A 138 7.57 -10.24 3.28
C PRO A 138 7.14 -10.83 1.94
N LEU A 139 8.13 -11.27 1.17
CA LEU A 139 7.91 -12.11 -0.01
C LEU A 139 7.43 -13.52 0.38
N GLY A 140 7.01 -14.31 -0.62
CA GLY A 140 6.56 -15.69 -0.41
C GLY A 140 5.07 -15.83 -0.08
N LEU A 141 4.29 -14.76 -0.25
CA LEU A 141 2.85 -14.75 -0.07
C LEU A 141 2.10 -15.18 -1.34
N SER A 142 0.87 -15.64 -1.15
CA SER A 142 -0.05 -15.94 -2.24
C SER A 142 -0.81 -14.68 -2.64
N LEU A 143 -0.59 -14.22 -3.87
CA LEU A 143 -1.31 -13.06 -4.41
C LEU A 143 -2.72 -13.42 -4.88
N SER A 144 -3.03 -14.71 -5.06
CA SER A 144 -4.35 -15.21 -5.49
C SER A 144 -5.27 -15.62 -4.33
N LYS A 145 -4.77 -15.65 -3.09
CA LYS A 145 -5.56 -15.98 -1.89
C LYS A 145 -5.72 -14.72 -1.06
N HIS A 146 -6.89 -14.56 -0.44
CA HIS A 146 -7.15 -13.39 0.38
C HIS A 146 -6.19 -13.32 1.58
N SER A 147 -5.74 -12.10 1.86
CA SER A 147 -5.01 -11.73 3.07
C SER A 147 -5.75 -10.58 3.73
N PHE A 148 -5.60 -10.43 5.04
CA PHE A 148 -6.45 -9.54 5.82
C PHE A 148 -5.67 -8.71 6.83
N LEU A 149 -6.18 -7.52 7.11
CA LEU A 149 -5.87 -6.75 8.31
C LEU A 149 -7.06 -6.90 9.27
N ALA A 150 -6.79 -7.28 10.51
CA ALA A 150 -7.78 -7.32 11.58
C ALA A 150 -7.27 -6.57 12.81
N VAL A 151 -8.19 -6.18 13.69
CA VAL A 151 -7.89 -5.52 14.96
C VAL A 151 -8.67 -6.20 16.06
N ASP A 152 -7.98 -6.76 17.05
CA ASP A 152 -8.58 -7.55 18.12
C ASP A 152 -9.63 -8.54 17.58
N ASN A 153 -10.92 -8.31 17.89
CA ASN A 153 -12.05 -9.13 17.44
C ASN A 153 -12.94 -8.44 16.39
N ALA A 154 -12.51 -7.30 15.83
CA ALA A 154 -13.24 -6.61 14.78
C ALA A 154 -13.23 -7.42 13.46
N PRO A 155 -14.23 -7.23 12.58
CA PRO A 155 -14.24 -7.88 11.28
C PRO A 155 -12.95 -7.60 10.47
N PRO A 156 -12.32 -8.63 9.89
CA PRO A 156 -11.12 -8.44 9.08
C PRO A 156 -11.44 -7.71 7.77
N VAL A 157 -10.59 -6.76 7.39
CA VAL A 157 -10.65 -6.09 6.09
C VAL A 157 -9.66 -6.74 5.11
N PRO A 158 -10.02 -6.93 3.84
CA PRO A 158 -9.13 -7.52 2.86
C PRO A 158 -7.96 -6.58 2.53
N LEU A 159 -6.84 -7.19 2.18
CA LEU A 159 -5.67 -6.54 1.60
C LEU A 159 -5.69 -6.69 0.08
N GLU A 160 -5.51 -5.58 -0.62
CA GLU A 160 -5.41 -5.51 -2.07
C GLU A 160 -3.95 -5.34 -2.49
N TRP A 161 -3.38 -6.39 -3.09
CA TRP A 161 -2.00 -6.39 -3.56
C TRP A 161 -1.79 -5.39 -4.70
N GLN A 162 -0.78 -4.55 -4.56
CA GLN A 162 -0.41 -3.55 -5.56
C GLN A 162 0.75 -4.07 -6.42
N TYR A 163 1.89 -4.33 -5.79
CA TYR A 163 3.08 -4.86 -6.43
C TYR A 163 4.01 -5.50 -5.38
N CYS A 164 5.01 -6.24 -5.86
CA CYS A 164 6.10 -6.73 -5.03
C CYS A 164 7.44 -6.31 -5.63
N ASP A 165 8.37 -5.95 -4.76
CA ASP A 165 9.76 -5.60 -5.09
C ASP A 165 10.73 -6.37 -4.18
N THR A 166 12.02 -6.04 -4.23
CA THR A 166 13.04 -6.71 -3.41
C THR A 166 12.90 -6.47 -1.90
N LYS A 167 12.13 -5.46 -1.48
CA LYS A 167 11.85 -5.12 -0.08
C LYS A 167 10.57 -5.79 0.44
N GLY A 168 9.76 -6.39 -0.43
CA GLY A 168 8.54 -7.10 -0.05
C GLY A 168 7.35 -6.81 -0.97
N CYS A 169 6.17 -7.26 -0.56
CA CYS A 169 4.93 -6.97 -1.25
C CYS A 169 4.20 -5.81 -0.57
N LEU A 170 3.69 -4.88 -1.38
CA LEU A 170 2.87 -3.76 -0.94
C LEU A 170 1.40 -4.08 -1.19
N ALA A 171 0.56 -3.85 -0.17
CA ALA A 171 -0.88 -3.90 -0.28
C ALA A 171 -1.54 -2.68 0.37
N LEU A 172 -2.76 -2.42 -0.07
CA LEU A 172 -3.66 -1.44 0.55
C LEU A 172 -4.75 -2.18 1.32
N ALA A 173 -5.07 -1.69 2.52
CA ALA A 173 -6.31 -2.09 3.17
C ALA A 173 -7.41 -1.12 2.75
N THR A 174 -8.59 -1.63 2.41
CA THR A 174 -9.76 -0.79 2.15
C THR A 174 -10.06 0.05 3.39
N PHE A 175 -9.96 1.37 3.27
CA PHE A 175 -10.25 2.27 4.37
C PHE A 175 -11.76 2.30 4.65
N THR A 176 -12.14 2.13 5.92
CA THR A 176 -13.48 2.38 6.42
C THR A 176 -13.39 3.15 7.73
N LEU A 177 -14.44 3.90 8.07
CA LEU A 177 -14.53 4.56 9.37
C LEU A 177 -14.51 3.55 10.52
N GLU A 178 -15.17 2.40 10.34
CA GLU A 178 -15.18 1.30 11.33
C GLU A 178 -13.78 0.75 11.58
N LEU A 179 -12.99 0.54 10.52
CA LEU A 179 -11.60 0.07 10.65
C LEU A 179 -10.73 1.11 11.36
N MET A 180 -10.86 2.40 11.01
CA MET A 180 -10.11 3.46 11.68
C MET A 180 -10.44 3.55 13.17
N ASP A 181 -11.73 3.42 13.49
CA ASP A 181 -12.23 3.36 14.85
C ASP A 181 -11.67 2.17 15.63
N ALA A 182 -11.64 0.99 15.01
CA ALA A 182 -11.04 -0.21 15.57
C ALA A 182 -9.54 0.00 15.80
N LEU A 183 -8.80 0.53 14.82
CA LEU A 183 -7.37 0.82 14.93
C LEU A 183 -7.05 1.80 16.06
N ARG A 184 -7.85 2.87 16.22
CA ARG A 184 -7.64 3.86 17.29
C ARG A 184 -7.89 3.30 18.69
N ARG A 185 -8.85 2.39 18.86
CA ARG A 185 -9.26 1.87 20.18
C ARG A 185 -8.66 0.50 20.53
N GLY A 186 -8.21 -0.22 19.52
CA GLY A 186 -7.76 -1.60 19.65
C GLY A 186 -6.42 -1.71 20.38
N LYS A 187 -6.07 -2.94 20.74
CA LYS A 187 -4.82 -3.25 21.44
C LYS A 187 -3.81 -3.91 20.51
N VAL A 188 -4.29 -4.85 19.69
CA VAL A 188 -3.44 -5.65 18.80
C VAL A 188 -4.02 -5.63 17.39
N GLY A 189 -3.16 -5.33 16.42
CA GLY A 189 -3.43 -5.53 15.01
C GLY A 189 -2.87 -6.86 14.54
N HIS A 190 -3.55 -7.46 13.56
CA HIS A 190 -3.20 -8.75 12.97
C HIS A 190 -3.14 -8.61 11.45
N LEU A 191 -1.99 -8.89 10.85
CA LEU A 191 -1.90 -9.16 9.42
C LEU A 191 -1.96 -10.67 9.21
N MET A 192 -3.04 -11.15 8.61
CA MET A 192 -3.28 -12.56 8.31
C MET A 192 -2.97 -12.79 6.83
N LEU A 193 -1.76 -13.25 6.55
CA LEU A 193 -1.18 -13.28 5.21
C LEU A 193 -1.19 -14.72 4.67
N SER A 194 -1.94 -14.95 3.60
CA SER A 194 -1.95 -16.24 2.93
C SER A 194 -0.57 -16.51 2.32
N LYS A 195 0.08 -17.60 2.72
CA LYS A 195 1.37 -17.98 2.14
C LYS A 195 1.19 -18.58 0.75
N ARG A 196 2.23 -18.52 -0.10
CA ARG A 196 2.23 -19.13 -1.44
C ARG A 196 2.02 -20.64 -1.35
N ASP A 197 2.62 -21.26 -0.33
CA ASP A 197 2.40 -22.66 0.04
C ASP A 197 1.11 -22.81 0.88
N ALA A 198 1.07 -23.81 1.75
CA ALA A 198 -0.06 -24.01 2.66
C ALA A 198 0.11 -23.18 3.95
N GLY A 199 -0.98 -22.61 4.45
CA GLY A 199 -1.06 -21.93 5.74
C GLY A 199 -1.10 -20.41 5.67
N VAL A 200 -1.14 -19.80 6.86
CA VAL A 200 -1.25 -18.35 7.06
C VAL A 200 -0.07 -17.88 7.91
N LEU A 201 0.62 -16.84 7.46
CA LEU A 201 1.57 -16.09 8.27
C LEU A 201 0.78 -15.00 9.00
N THR A 202 0.79 -15.04 10.33
CA THR A 202 0.17 -13.99 11.15
C THR A 202 1.26 -13.09 11.72
N ILE A 203 1.22 -11.80 11.39
CA ILE A 203 2.06 -10.76 12.02
C ILE A 203 1.18 -9.99 13.00
N ASN A 204 1.48 -10.13 14.29
CA ASN A 204 0.84 -9.38 15.35
C ASN A 204 1.65 -8.11 15.63
N PHE A 205 0.97 -6.98 15.82
CA PHE A 205 1.62 -5.72 16.14
C PHE A 205 0.82 -4.92 17.18
N PRO A 206 1.49 -4.26 18.14
CA PRO A 206 0.81 -3.43 19.13
C PRO A 206 0.20 -2.18 18.49
N LEU A 207 -1.00 -1.83 18.94
CA LEU A 207 -1.68 -0.58 18.60
C LEU A 207 -1.45 0.52 19.65
N GLU A 208 -0.77 0.21 20.75
CA GLU A 208 -0.42 1.18 21.78
C GLU A 208 0.38 2.36 21.17
N GLY A 209 -0.14 3.57 21.39
CA GLY A 209 0.43 4.81 20.84
C GLY A 209 -0.13 5.23 19.48
N LEU A 210 -0.92 4.39 18.79
CA LEU A 210 -1.43 4.70 17.46
C LEU A 210 -2.34 5.93 17.45
N ALA A 211 -3.39 5.93 18.29
CA ALA A 211 -4.34 7.05 18.35
C ALA A 211 -3.67 8.40 18.62
N PRO A 212 -2.85 8.58 19.69
CA PRO A 212 -2.17 9.86 19.92
C PRO A 212 -1.15 10.21 18.82
N ALA A 213 -0.52 9.22 18.16
CA ALA A 213 0.35 9.48 17.01
C ALA A 213 -0.45 10.01 15.80
N LEU A 214 -1.63 9.46 15.53
CA LEU A 214 -2.55 9.95 14.51
C LEU A 214 -3.07 11.34 14.86
N ASP A 215 -3.48 11.58 16.12
CA ASP A 215 -3.92 12.91 16.57
C ASP A 215 -2.82 13.96 16.38
N THR A 216 -1.56 13.59 16.67
CA THR A 216 -0.41 14.47 16.46
C THR A 216 -0.20 14.77 14.98
N ALA A 217 -0.24 13.75 14.12
CA ALA A 217 -0.11 13.91 12.67
C ALA A 217 -1.26 14.75 12.08
N ASP A 218 -2.51 14.51 12.49
CA ASP A 218 -3.69 15.26 12.08
C ASP A 218 -3.61 16.73 12.54
N GLY A 219 -3.10 16.97 13.76
CA GLY A 219 -2.87 18.32 14.29
C GLY A 219 -1.86 19.13 13.46
N TRP A 220 -0.88 18.47 12.85
CA TRP A 220 0.03 19.10 11.88
C TRP A 220 -0.58 19.22 10.49
N ALA A 221 -1.37 18.24 10.05
CA ALA A 221 -2.08 18.27 8.75
C ALA A 221 -3.08 19.42 8.64
N GLY A 222 -3.63 19.90 9.77
CA GLY A 222 -4.54 21.04 9.83
C GLY A 222 -3.86 22.41 9.84
N LYS A 223 -2.53 22.50 9.91
CA LYS A 223 -1.80 23.79 9.93
C LYS A 223 -1.52 24.28 8.52
N ASP A 224 -2.47 25.03 7.95
CA ASP A 224 -2.22 25.79 6.73
C ASP A 224 -1.45 27.08 7.07
N GLY A 225 -0.22 27.24 6.58
CA GLY A 225 0.53 28.51 6.60
C GLY A 225 0.98 29.03 7.98
N GLY A 226 0.89 28.22 9.03
CA GLY A 226 1.11 28.65 10.43
C GLY A 226 2.33 28.05 11.13
N VAL A 227 3.32 27.54 10.40
CA VAL A 227 4.58 27.05 11.00
C VAL A 227 5.67 28.08 10.80
N SER A 228 5.82 28.98 11.78
CA SER A 228 7.15 29.59 11.99
C SER A 228 8.15 28.49 12.39
N PRO A 229 9.42 28.63 11.99
CA PRO A 229 10.49 27.64 12.23
C PRO A 229 10.50 27.03 13.63
#